data_AF-A0A353Q5H5-F1
#
_entry.id   AF-A0A353Q5H5-F1
#
_cell.length_a   1.000
_cell.length_b   1.000
_cell.length_c   1.000
_cell.angle_alpha   90.00
_cell.angle_beta   90.00
_cell.angle_gamma   90.00
#
_symmetry.space_group_name_H-M   'P 1'
#
loop_
_entity.id
_entity.type
_entity.pdbx_description
1 polymer ?
#
loop_
_entity_poly.entity_id
_entity_poly.type
_entity_poly.pdbx_seq_one_letter_code
_entity_poly.pdbx_strand_id
1 'polypeptide(L)' 'MRYLIIFTDYYTGERKSFRTDWFNLSENYNSDLDMIVVDNLNNQITFDGTSWQDIEEDHL' A
#
# COMPACT_ATOMS: atom_id res chain seq x y z
N MET A 1 -0.82 -9.08 -10.70
CA MET A 1 -0.25 -8.27 -9.60
C MET A 1 -1.35 -7.46 -8.95
N ARG A 2 -2.02 -8.02 -7.95
CA ARG A 2 -3.16 -7.39 -7.24
C ARG A 2 -2.75 -6.16 -6.43
N TYR A 3 -1.66 -6.23 -5.68
CA TYR A 3 -1.26 -5.19 -4.75
C TYR A 3 -0.09 -4.36 -5.28
N LEU A 4 -0.13 -3.05 -5.03
CA LEU A 4 1.01 -2.15 -5.14
C LEU A 4 1.38 -1.67 -3.74
N ILE A 5 2.65 -1.80 -3.38
CA ILE A 5 3.17 -1.39 -2.07
C ILE A 5 4.16 -0.27 -2.30
N ILE A 6 3.97 0.82 -1.56
CA ILE A 6 4.85 1.99 -1.53
C ILE A 6 5.35 2.12 -0.10
N PHE A 7 6.65 2.35 0.07
CA PHE A 7 7.26 2.45 1.39
C PHE A 7 8.52 3.33 1.32
N THR A 8 8.94 3.84 2.47
CA THR A 8 10.21 4.54 2.65
C THR A 8 11.28 3.52 3.00
N ASP A 9 12.37 3.46 2.23
CA ASP A 9 13.53 2.62 2.54
C ASP A 9 14.22 3.15 3.81
N TYR A 10 14.31 2.30 4.84
CA TYR A 10 14.88 2.70 6.12
C TYR A 10 16.35 3.15 6.04
N TYR A 11 17.14 2.60 5.12
CA TYR A 11 18.56 2.89 5.01
C TYR A 11 18.84 4.12 4.14
N THR A 12 18.07 4.31 3.06
CA THR A 12 18.32 5.41 2.11
C THR A 12 17.38 6.60 2.29
N GLY A 13 16.25 6.42 2.98
CA GLY A 13 15.19 7.42 3.10
C GLY A 13 14.38 7.63 1.81
N GLU A 14 14.67 6.87 0.76
CA GLU A 14 13.99 7.03 -0.52
C GLU A 14 12.62 6.34 -0.53
N ARG A 15 11.66 6.93 -1.24
CA ARG A 15 10.39 6.28 -1.53
C ARG A 15 10.58 5.23 -2.63
N LYS A 16 10.25 3.98 -2.31
CA LYS A 16 10.30 2.83 -3.23
C LYS A 16 8.93 2.20 -3.38
N SER A 17 8.77 1.37 -4.41
CA SER A 17 7.56 0.60 -4.62
C SER A 17 7.83 -0.76 -5.26
N PHE A 18 6.95 -1.72 -4.99
CA PHE A 18 6.91 -3.00 -5.69
C PHE A 18 5.47 -3.50 -5.83
N ARG A 19 5.27 -4.45 -6.74
CA ARG A 19 3.98 -5.10 -6.98
C ARG A 19 4.03 -6.57 -6.54
N THR A 20 2.92 -7.08 -6.02
CA THR A 20 2.77 -8.48 -5.59
C THR A 20 1.33 -8.97 -5.83
N ASP A 21 1.15 -10.28 -5.96
CA ASP A 21 -0.18 -10.90 -6.01
C ASP A 21 -0.76 -11.22 -4.63
N TRP A 22 0.08 -11.27 -3.61
CA TRP A 22 -0.32 -11.61 -2.25
C TRP A 22 0.21 -10.58 -1.24
N PHE A 23 -0.68 -10.16 -0.34
CA PHE A 23 -0.39 -9.27 0.78
C PHE A 23 -1.38 -9.54 1.92
N ASN A 24 -0.87 -9.69 3.14
CA ASN A 24 -1.67 -9.80 4.35
C ASN A 24 -1.42 -8.57 5.24
N LEU A 25 -2.49 -7.79 5.48
CA LEU A 25 -2.42 -6.54 6.22
C LEU A 25 -1.82 -6.71 7.62
N SER A 26 -2.26 -7.71 8.38
CA SER A 26 -1.84 -7.89 9.78
C SER A 26 -0.41 -8.42 9.95
N GLU A 27 0.15 -9.00 8.89
CA GLU A 27 1.48 -9.63 8.93
C GLU A 27 2.55 -8.82 8.20
N ASN A 28 2.16 -8.09 7.16
CA ASN A 28 3.12 -7.47 6.23
C ASN A 28 3.12 -5.94 6.29
N TYR A 29 2.08 -5.32 6.87
CA TYR A 29 2.07 -3.87 7.03
C TYR A 29 3.10 -3.43 8.07
N ASN A 30 3.80 -2.33 7.78
CA ASN A 30 4.77 -1.74 8.70
C ASN A 30 4.62 -0.20 8.71
N SER A 31 4.12 0.33 9.83
CA SER A 31 3.93 1.77 10.04
C SER A 31 5.25 2.55 10.07
N ASP A 32 6.35 1.92 10.48
CA ASP A 32 7.66 2.59 10.61
C ASP A 32 8.30 2.91 9.25
N LEU A 33 7.76 2.34 8.16
CA LEU A 33 8.23 2.56 6.79
C LEU A 33 7.31 3.49 5.99
N ASP A 34 6.41 4.24 6.64
CA ASP A 34 5.37 5.05 5.99
C ASP A 34 4.63 4.28 4.87
N MET A 35 4.33 3.01 5.15
CA MET A 35 3.83 2.10 4.12
C MET A 35 2.43 2.48 3.66
N ILE A 36 2.24 2.48 2.35
CA ILE A 36 0.96 2.66 1.68
C ILE A 36 0.72 1.42 0.83
N VAL A 37 -0.47 0.83 0.96
CA VAL A 37 -0.83 -0.38 0.22
C VAL A 37 -2.08 -0.11 -0.59
N VAL A 38 -2.00 -0.41 -1.89
CA VAL A 38 -3.09 -0.27 -2.84
C VAL A 38 -3.51 -1.67 -3.28
N ASP A 39 -4.78 -2.01 -3.08
CA ASP A 39 -5.42 -3.21 -3.63
C ASP A 39 -6.15 -2.85 -4.93
N ASN A 40 -5.53 -3.16 -6.07
CA ASN A 40 -6.09 -2.83 -7.38
C ASN A 40 -7.32 -3.67 -7.73
N LEU A 41 -7.55 -4.82 -7.07
CA LEU A 41 -8.69 -5.67 -7.37
C LEU A 41 -9.98 -5.10 -6.76
N ASN A 42 -9.89 -4.61 -5.51
CA ASN A 42 -11.02 -4.00 -4.81
C ASN A 42 -11.08 -2.48 -4.96
N ASN A 43 -10.09 -1.88 -5.63
CA ASN A 43 -9.91 -0.44 -5.77
C ASN A 43 -9.84 0.29 -4.42
N GLN A 44 -9.01 -0.24 -3.52
CA GLN A 44 -8.87 0.24 -2.14
C GLN A 44 -7.43 0.60 -1.80
N ILE A 45 -7.28 1.50 -0.84
CA ILE A 45 -5.99 1.95 -0.32
C ILE A 45 -6.01 1.93 1.21
N THR A 46 -4.86 1.65 1.82
CA THR A 46 -4.65 1.84 3.26
C THR A 46 -3.36 2.60 3.49
N PHE A 47 -3.40 3.47 4.49
CA PHE A 47 -2.28 4.29 4.95
C PHE A 47 -1.83 3.91 6.36
N ASP A 48 -2.64 3.13 7.08
CA ASP A 48 -2.47 2.83 8.51
C ASP A 48 -2.40 1.32 8.81
N GLY A 49 -2.65 0.47 7.80
CA GLY A 49 -2.62 -0.99 7.97
C GLY A 49 -3.75 -1.54 8.82
N THR A 50 -4.80 -0.74 9.07
CA THR A 50 -5.96 -1.14 9.88
C THR A 50 -7.29 -0.88 9.16
N SER A 51 -7.36 0.17 8.35
CA SER A 51 -8.55 0.58 7.61
C SER A 51 -8.28 0.63 6.11
N TRP A 52 -9.20 0.09 5.33
CA TRP A 52 -9.24 0.26 3.88
C TRP A 52 -10.15 1.42 3.54
N GLN A 53 -9.72 2.24 2.59
CA GLN A 53 -10.46 3.37 2.04
C GLN A 53 -10.65 3.12 0.55
N ASP A 54 -11.84 3.40 0.04
CA ASP A 54 -12.09 3.29 -1.40
C ASP A 54 -11.34 4.40 -2.14
N ILE A 55 -10.78 4.07 -3.30
CA ILE A 55 -10.12 5.05 -4.17
C ILE A 55 -11.20 5.71 -5.02
N GLU A 56 -11.34 7.02 -4.88
CA GLU A 56 -12.25 7.80 -5.71
C GLU A 56 -11.84 7.70 -7.19
N GLU A 57 -12.80 7.33 -8.04
CA GLU A 57 -12.61 7.41 -9.48
C GLU A 57 -12.88 8.84 -9.93
N ASP A 58 -11.86 9.47 -10.52
CA ASP A 58 -12.04 10.74 -11.19
C ASP A 58 -12.80 10.52 -12.50
N HIS A 59 -13.83 11.34 -12.74
CA HIS A 59 -14.69 11.29 -13.92
C HIS A 59 -14.41 12.44 -14.91
N LEU A 60 -13.30 13.17 -14.72
CA LEU A 60 -12.84 14.25 -15.60
C LEU A 60 -12.46 13.78 -17.02
#